data_AF-B3MR99-F1
#
_entry.id   AF-B3MR99-F1
#
_cell.length_a   1.000
_cell.length_b   1.000
_cell.length_c   1.000
_cell.angle_alpha   90.00
_cell.angle_beta   90.00
_cell.angle_gamma   90.00
#
_symmetry.space_group_name_H-M   'P 1'
#
loop_
_entity.id
_entity.type
_entity.pdbx_description
1 polymer ?
#
loop_
_entity_poly.entity_id
_entity_poly.type
_entity_poly.pdbx_seq_one_letter_code
_entity_poly.pdbx_strand_id
1 'polypeptide(L)'
;MKMVFLLVFLLGFSPTRAWMAHFRPSSLNLTMDRGVEVQLLLENLAPSTLQQPERYSFQVESADPNVASIPKDNSSILLKLFSEETRDWSGHIHVDGVFLGQTKISVRLVDHSLSTSELPTQWSNDSQLEVKVLRPVRVIDHIFLGSIILLMSLLYINFGAALNLEVLRGLITLPTGPCIGFVMQVIAMPLLSYALGVFIFPNAPAMQLGLFFTGISPSGGASNTWSAVLGGNIHLSVLMTTVSNVAAFATMPLWILTLGQLIFDRAEIATPYSKIGTYCGALIVPLLVGVLIQKRSAKVTRVLVRLLKPISACVILFIIVFAVITNFYIFYLFSWQIVVAGMALPGLGYIFAWLAAKLLHQNSADALTIAIETGIQNTGIAIFLLTTTLPRPEADLTTVVPVSVAIMTPLPLLGIYLYKRLCLRNRNDGIAATAESERIV
;
A
#
# COMPACT_ATOMS: atom_id res chain seq x y z
N MET A 1 15.98 26.89 -20.65
CA MET A 1 17.26 26.50 -20.01
C MET A 1 18.51 26.75 -20.88
N LYS A 2 18.48 26.53 -22.20
CA LYS A 2 19.62 26.82 -23.11
C LYS A 2 19.97 28.32 -23.26
N MET A 3 19.02 29.22 -23.08
CA MET A 3 19.22 30.67 -23.28
C MET A 3 19.91 31.38 -22.10
N VAL A 4 19.77 30.85 -20.89
CA VAL A 4 20.48 31.35 -19.68
C VAL A 4 21.96 30.99 -19.76
N PHE A 5 22.28 29.84 -20.36
CA PHE A 5 23.66 29.35 -20.53
C PHE A 5 24.48 30.24 -21.49
N LEU A 6 23.85 30.80 -22.52
CA LEU A 6 24.52 31.68 -23.49
C LEU A 6 24.84 33.07 -22.90
N LEU A 7 24.00 33.56 -21.98
CA LEU A 7 24.16 34.88 -21.37
C LEU A 7 25.30 34.92 -20.33
N VAL A 8 25.55 33.80 -19.64
CA VAL A 8 26.65 33.67 -18.66
C VAL A 8 28.00 33.58 -19.36
N PHE A 9 28.06 32.99 -20.56
CA PHE A 9 29.30 32.85 -21.34
C PHE A 9 29.81 34.18 -21.93
N LEU A 10 28.90 35.13 -22.19
CA LEU A 10 29.22 36.46 -22.74
C LEU A 10 29.72 37.47 -21.69
N LEU A 11 29.54 37.19 -20.39
CA LEU A 11 29.89 38.10 -19.29
C LEU A 11 31.28 37.84 -18.68
N GLY A 12 32.13 37.00 -19.29
CA GLY A 12 33.49 36.77 -18.81
C GLY A 12 33.59 36.06 -17.44
N PHE A 13 32.48 35.51 -16.93
CA PHE A 13 32.52 34.55 -15.83
C PHE A 13 33.07 33.22 -16.36
N SER A 14 34.40 33.08 -16.30
CA SER A 14 35.03 31.77 -16.39
C SER A 14 34.41 30.88 -15.31
N PRO A 15 33.93 29.66 -15.62
CA PRO A 15 33.31 28.80 -14.63
C PRO A 15 34.36 28.44 -13.59
N THR A 16 34.26 29.00 -12.38
CA THR A 16 35.02 28.51 -11.25
C THR A 16 34.57 27.07 -10.96
N ARG A 17 35.46 26.14 -11.33
CA ARG A 17 35.91 24.98 -10.52
C ARG A 17 34.80 24.04 -10.04
N ALA A 18 34.65 22.92 -10.75
CA ALA A 18 33.69 21.89 -10.43
C ALA A 18 34.37 20.58 -9.96
N TRP A 19 34.11 20.13 -8.73
CA TRP A 19 34.53 18.81 -8.24
C TRP A 19 33.41 17.77 -8.44
N MET A 20 33.79 16.50 -8.55
CA MET A 20 32.87 15.40 -8.85
C MET A 20 33.01 14.25 -7.85
N ALA A 21 31.91 13.55 -7.62
CA ALA A 21 31.87 12.30 -6.85
C ALA A 21 31.37 11.17 -7.75
N HIS A 22 31.99 9.99 -7.62
CA HIS A 22 31.62 8.78 -8.32
C HIS A 22 31.55 7.61 -7.35
N PHE A 23 30.35 7.06 -7.17
CA PHE A 23 30.15 5.82 -6.43
C PHE A 23 30.24 4.61 -7.38
N ARG A 24 30.94 3.56 -6.95
CA ARG A 24 31.02 2.29 -7.68
C ARG A 24 30.67 1.12 -6.73
N PRO A 25 29.55 0.41 -6.98
CA PRO A 25 28.53 0.65 -8.01
C PRO A 25 27.68 1.92 -7.75
N SER A 26 26.96 2.42 -8.75
CA SER A 26 26.07 3.59 -8.63
C SER A 26 24.71 3.30 -7.97
N SER A 27 24.36 2.02 -7.84
CA SER A 27 23.20 1.55 -7.07
C SER A 27 23.61 0.36 -6.19
N LEU A 28 23.13 0.34 -4.94
CA LEU A 28 23.47 -0.69 -3.96
C LEU A 28 22.20 -1.34 -3.39
N ASN A 29 22.14 -2.67 -3.45
CA ASN A 29 21.13 -3.46 -2.75
C ASN A 29 21.75 -4.04 -1.47
N LEU A 30 21.29 -3.58 -0.32
CA LEU A 30 21.68 -4.08 0.99
C LEU A 30 20.61 -4.98 1.57
N THR A 31 21.00 -5.85 2.48
CA THR A 31 20.06 -6.53 3.37
C THR A 31 20.05 -5.83 4.73
N MET A 32 18.90 -5.79 5.39
CA MET A 32 18.79 -5.30 6.77
C MET A 32 19.84 -5.95 7.68
N ASP A 33 20.35 -5.14 8.62
CA ASP A 33 21.36 -5.50 9.61
C ASP A 33 22.70 -5.98 9.01
N ARG A 34 22.97 -5.64 7.73
CA ARG A 34 24.26 -5.89 7.08
C ARG A 34 24.83 -4.64 6.47
N GLY A 35 26.13 -4.47 6.63
CA GLY A 35 26.91 -3.44 5.97
C GLY A 35 27.72 -3.99 4.79
N VAL A 36 27.96 -3.13 3.81
CA VAL A 36 28.82 -3.41 2.65
C VAL A 36 29.74 -2.24 2.39
N GLU A 37 30.94 -2.52 1.92
CA GLU A 37 31.88 -1.49 1.48
C GLU A 37 31.60 -1.09 0.03
N VAL A 38 31.51 0.22 -0.21
CA VAL A 38 31.33 0.81 -1.53
C VAL A 38 32.53 1.67 -1.87
N GLN A 39 33.01 1.60 -3.10
CA GLN A 39 34.11 2.45 -3.53
C GLN A 39 33.59 3.84 -3.87
N LEU A 40 34.20 4.87 -3.29
CA LEU A 40 33.95 6.28 -3.58
C LEU A 40 35.21 6.90 -4.19
N LEU A 41 35.02 7.63 -5.28
CA LEU A 41 36.06 8.35 -6.00
C LEU A 41 35.66 9.83 -6.06
N LEU A 42 36.54 10.71 -5.59
CA LEU A 42 36.37 12.16 -5.57
C LEU A 42 37.43 12.76 -6.48
N GLU A 43 36.99 13.52 -7.49
CA GLU A 43 37.88 14.02 -8.55
C GLU A 43 37.79 15.54 -8.73
N ASN A 44 38.86 16.09 -9.31
CA ASN A 44 38.94 17.45 -9.81
C ASN A 44 38.79 18.54 -8.73
N LEU A 45 39.38 18.33 -7.54
CA LEU A 45 39.41 19.37 -6.51
C LEU A 45 40.18 20.62 -6.96
N ALA A 46 39.72 21.77 -6.47
CA ALA A 46 40.43 23.03 -6.66
C ALA A 46 41.75 23.02 -5.86
N PRO A 47 42.88 23.44 -6.47
CA PRO A 47 44.17 23.52 -5.77
C PRO A 47 44.15 24.39 -4.50
N SER A 48 43.35 25.46 -4.49
CA SER A 48 43.20 26.34 -3.31
C SER A 48 42.54 25.63 -2.12
N THR A 49 41.71 24.63 -2.37
CA THR A 49 41.03 23.85 -1.33
C THR A 49 42.01 22.87 -0.68
N LEU A 50 42.88 22.24 -1.49
CA LEU A 50 43.95 21.36 -1.01
C LEU A 50 45.01 22.10 -0.17
N GLN A 51 45.23 23.39 -0.45
CA GLN A 51 46.14 24.24 0.33
C GLN A 51 45.62 24.61 1.74
N GLN A 52 44.34 24.34 2.04
CA GLN A 52 43.73 24.60 3.36
C GLN A 52 43.10 23.31 3.93
N PRO A 53 43.90 22.27 4.23
CA PRO A 53 43.38 20.94 4.57
C PRO A 53 42.63 20.87 5.91
N GLU A 54 42.86 21.83 6.81
CA GLU A 54 42.14 21.93 8.10
C GLU A 54 40.79 22.65 7.97
N ARG A 55 40.57 23.40 6.88
CA ARG A 55 39.35 24.21 6.67
C ARG A 55 38.24 23.40 6.03
N TYR A 56 38.59 22.45 5.17
CA TYR A 56 37.64 21.70 4.38
C TYR A 56 37.61 20.22 4.77
N SER A 57 36.45 19.60 4.69
CA SER A 57 36.30 18.14 4.79
C SER A 57 35.14 17.67 3.93
N PHE A 58 35.23 16.47 3.38
CA PHE A 58 34.07 15.83 2.74
C PHE A 58 33.26 15.06 3.79
N GLN A 59 31.95 15.27 3.77
CA GLN A 59 31.00 14.52 4.59
C GLN A 59 30.11 13.67 3.71
N VAL A 60 30.01 12.40 4.04
CA VAL A 60 29.12 11.45 3.37
C VAL A 60 27.88 11.29 4.25
N GLU A 61 26.73 11.69 3.71
CA GLU A 61 25.47 11.73 4.44
C GLU A 61 24.39 10.94 3.72
N SER A 62 23.61 10.20 4.50
CA SER A 62 22.37 9.55 4.04
C SER A 62 21.20 10.50 4.16
N ALA A 63 20.36 10.58 3.13
CA ALA A 63 19.13 11.37 3.17
C ALA A 63 18.12 10.85 4.22
N ASP A 64 18.15 9.55 4.52
CA ASP A 64 17.38 8.91 5.58
C ASP A 64 18.27 7.92 6.36
N PRO A 65 18.84 8.36 7.51
CA PRO A 65 19.68 7.54 8.36
C PRO A 65 18.97 6.32 8.96
N ASN A 66 17.63 6.30 9.01
CA ASN A 66 16.87 5.16 9.53
C ASN A 66 16.82 4.00 8.54
N VAL A 67 17.01 4.26 7.24
CA VAL A 67 17.03 3.24 6.19
C VAL A 67 18.45 2.73 6.01
N ALA A 68 19.38 3.62 5.70
CA ALA A 68 20.80 3.29 5.59
C ALA A 68 21.63 4.34 6.32
N SER A 69 22.62 3.90 7.09
CA SER A 69 23.50 4.79 7.85
C SER A 69 24.96 4.53 7.49
N ILE A 70 25.78 5.55 7.75
CA ILE A 70 27.21 5.48 7.57
C ILE A 70 27.82 5.61 8.97
N PRO A 71 28.71 4.69 9.38
CA PRO A 71 29.42 4.80 10.65
C PRO A 71 30.13 6.15 10.78
N LYS A 72 30.11 6.76 11.96
CA LYS A 72 30.71 8.08 12.20
C LYS A 72 32.20 8.14 11.87
N ASP A 73 32.90 7.01 12.01
CA ASP A 73 34.33 6.91 11.72
C ASP A 73 34.62 6.99 10.20
N ASN A 74 33.62 6.68 9.37
CA ASN A 74 33.71 6.66 7.90
C ASN A 74 32.95 7.80 7.22
N SER A 75 32.23 8.63 7.97
CA SER A 75 31.39 9.70 7.41
C SER A 75 32.18 10.95 7.05
N SER A 76 33.37 11.16 7.61
CA SER A 76 34.22 12.32 7.34
C SER A 76 35.53 11.92 6.64
N ILE A 77 35.76 12.45 5.43
CA ILE A 77 37.00 12.27 4.67
C ILE A 77 37.80 13.56 4.74
N LEU A 78 38.99 13.47 5.34
CA LEU A 78 39.90 14.61 5.51
C LEU A 78 40.68 14.88 4.22
N LEU A 79 40.89 16.16 3.89
CA LEU A 79 41.62 16.54 2.67
C LEU A 79 43.10 16.12 2.69
N LYS A 80 43.68 15.84 3.86
CA LYS A 80 45.06 15.31 3.99
C LYS A 80 45.27 13.96 3.30
N LEU A 81 44.19 13.24 3.01
CA LEU A 81 44.23 11.93 2.36
C LEU A 81 44.27 12.03 0.83
N PHE A 82 44.10 13.22 0.25
CA PHE A 82 44.10 13.44 -1.19
C PHE A 82 45.52 13.46 -1.74
N SER A 83 45.69 12.97 -2.96
CA SER A 83 46.96 13.06 -3.67
C SER A 83 47.16 14.50 -4.20
N GLU A 84 48.25 15.15 -3.83
CA GLU A 84 48.56 16.52 -4.27
C GLU A 84 48.82 16.61 -5.78
N GLU A 85 49.31 15.53 -6.40
CA GLU A 85 49.63 15.47 -7.85
C GLU A 85 48.38 15.27 -8.72
N THR A 86 47.52 14.33 -8.32
CA THR A 86 46.32 13.97 -9.10
C THR A 86 45.09 14.79 -8.72
N ARG A 87 45.08 15.36 -7.50
CA ARG A 87 43.96 16.11 -6.89
C ARG A 87 42.70 15.26 -6.67
N ASP A 88 42.90 13.96 -6.58
CA ASP A 88 41.82 12.98 -6.46
C ASP A 88 42.00 12.14 -5.19
N TRP A 89 40.90 11.53 -4.75
CA TRP A 89 40.87 10.57 -3.65
C TRP A 89 40.01 9.37 -4.03
N SER A 90 40.49 8.17 -3.72
CA SER A 90 39.71 6.95 -3.83
C SER A 90 39.80 6.14 -2.54
N GLY A 91 38.67 5.68 -2.04
CA GLY A 91 38.61 4.85 -0.85
C GLY A 91 37.31 4.06 -0.77
N HIS A 92 37.24 3.20 0.24
CA HIS A 92 36.06 2.40 0.55
C HIS A 92 35.29 3.05 1.70
N ILE A 93 33.97 3.19 1.53
CA ILE A 93 33.05 3.66 2.56
C ILE A 93 32.16 2.49 2.99
N HIS A 94 32.00 2.31 4.29
CA HIS A 94 31.08 1.30 4.82
C HIS A 94 29.67 1.88 4.92
N VAL A 95 28.69 1.18 4.35
CA VAL A 95 27.28 1.57 4.39
C VAL A 95 26.48 0.45 5.06
N ASP A 96 25.82 0.79 6.17
CA ASP A 96 24.99 -0.13 6.96
C ASP A 96 23.52 -0.04 6.56
N GLY A 97 22.92 -1.18 6.21
CA GLY A 97 21.49 -1.29 6.01
C GLY A 97 20.75 -1.41 7.34
N VAL A 98 20.13 -0.33 7.81
CA VAL A 98 19.46 -0.27 9.12
C VAL A 98 18.04 -0.81 9.05
N PHE A 99 17.23 -0.30 8.13
CA PHE A 99 15.83 -0.71 7.98
C PHE A 99 15.42 -0.75 6.51
N LEU A 100 14.38 -1.53 6.18
CA LEU A 100 13.94 -1.68 4.80
C LEU A 100 13.43 -0.34 4.23
N GLY A 101 13.80 -0.04 2.99
CA GLY A 101 13.46 1.22 2.34
C GLY A 101 14.41 1.59 1.22
N GLN A 102 14.21 2.78 0.66
CA GLN A 102 15.09 3.36 -0.35
C GLN A 102 15.57 4.72 0.15
N THR A 103 16.87 4.96 0.04
CA THR A 103 17.50 6.23 0.41
C THR A 103 18.61 6.58 -0.58
N LYS A 104 19.03 7.84 -0.58
CA LYS A 104 20.13 8.33 -1.41
C LYS A 104 21.26 8.79 -0.48
N ILE A 105 22.47 8.33 -0.76
CA ILE A 105 23.68 8.77 -0.07
C ILE A 105 24.39 9.77 -0.97
N SER A 106 24.78 10.90 -0.38
CA SER A 106 25.41 12.01 -1.09
C SER A 106 26.66 12.47 -0.35
N VAL A 107 27.60 13.03 -1.10
CA VAL A 107 28.82 13.64 -0.54
C VAL A 107 28.66 15.15 -0.58
N ARG A 108 29.02 15.82 0.51
CA ARG A 108 29.07 17.28 0.63
C ARG A 108 30.49 17.72 0.98
N LEU A 109 30.93 18.83 0.40
CA LEU A 109 32.13 19.52 0.84
C LEU A 109 31.74 20.54 1.90
N VAL A 110 32.28 20.43 3.11
CA VAL A 110 32.00 21.32 4.24
C VAL A 110 33.19 22.26 4.45
N ASP A 111 32.92 23.57 4.54
CA ASP A 111 33.86 24.60 4.96
C ASP A 111 33.62 24.92 6.44
N HIS A 112 34.56 24.54 7.31
CA HIS A 112 34.46 24.75 8.76
C HIS A 112 34.61 26.21 9.19
N SER A 113 35.19 27.06 8.34
CA SER A 113 35.38 28.48 8.68
C SER A 113 34.15 29.34 8.41
N LEU A 114 33.40 28.98 7.36
CA LEU A 114 32.19 29.70 6.92
C LEU A 114 30.91 28.95 7.32
N SER A 115 31.03 27.74 7.89
CA SER A 115 29.91 26.83 8.18
C SER A 115 29.00 26.62 6.97
N THR A 116 29.59 26.57 5.78
CA THR A 116 28.87 26.36 4.52
C THR A 116 29.13 24.95 4.00
N SER A 117 28.17 24.41 3.26
CA SER A 117 28.32 23.10 2.59
C SER A 117 27.93 23.23 1.13
N GLU A 118 28.71 22.59 0.27
CA GLU A 118 28.51 22.58 -1.18
C GLU A 118 28.32 21.15 -1.69
N LEU A 119 27.41 20.99 -2.65
CA LEU A 119 27.17 19.74 -3.37
C LEU A 119 28.11 19.62 -4.58
N PRO A 120 28.27 18.41 -5.15
CA PRO A 120 29.04 18.22 -6.37
C PRO A 120 28.49 19.09 -7.50
N THR A 121 29.39 19.73 -8.23
CA THR A 121 29.07 20.84 -9.14
C THR A 121 28.59 20.37 -10.51
N GLN A 122 28.73 19.08 -10.81
CA GLN A 122 28.09 18.37 -11.91
C GLN A 122 27.37 17.14 -11.36
N TRP A 123 26.04 17.13 -11.45
CA TRP A 123 25.25 15.93 -11.16
C TRP A 123 25.41 14.95 -12.31
N SER A 124 26.43 14.10 -12.23
CA SER A 124 26.44 12.84 -12.97
C SER A 124 25.49 11.86 -12.27
N ASN A 125 24.98 10.85 -12.98
CA ASN A 125 24.15 9.81 -12.36
C ASN A 125 24.88 9.09 -11.20
N ASP A 126 26.22 9.13 -11.17
CA ASP A 126 27.05 8.45 -10.18
C ASP A 126 27.44 9.35 -8.98
N SER A 127 26.95 10.60 -8.95
CA SER A 127 27.22 11.56 -7.87
C SER A 127 26.40 11.32 -6.60
N GLN A 128 25.36 10.49 -6.71
CA GLN A 128 24.56 10.00 -5.58
C GLN A 128 24.52 8.48 -5.66
N LEU A 129 24.63 7.83 -4.50
CA LEU A 129 24.47 6.39 -4.39
C LEU A 129 23.02 6.08 -4.02
N GLU A 130 22.30 5.41 -4.91
CA GLU A 130 20.98 4.88 -4.58
C GLU A 130 21.12 3.60 -3.77
N VAL A 131 20.60 3.61 -2.54
CA VAL A 131 20.66 2.46 -1.63
C VAL A 131 19.25 1.92 -1.41
N LYS A 132 19.04 0.65 -1.77
CA LYS A 132 17.84 -0.11 -1.46
C LYS A 132 18.14 -1.14 -0.38
N VAL A 133 17.51 -1.00 0.77
CA VAL A 133 17.66 -1.94 1.89
C VAL A 133 16.49 -2.91 1.88
N LEU A 134 16.80 -4.20 1.81
CA LEU A 134 15.87 -5.29 1.62
C LEU A 134 15.82 -6.16 2.88
N ARG A 135 14.63 -6.64 3.23
CA ARG A 135 14.49 -7.69 4.24
C ARG A 135 14.99 -9.04 3.67
N PRO A 136 15.71 -9.86 4.44
CA PRO A 136 16.08 -11.21 3.99
C PRO A 136 14.84 -12.07 3.77
N VAL A 137 14.81 -12.78 2.63
CA VAL A 137 13.69 -13.65 2.27
C VAL A 137 13.72 -14.90 3.14
N ARG A 138 12.60 -15.17 3.80
CA ARG A 138 12.44 -16.34 4.67
C ARG A 138 11.57 -17.38 3.97
N VAL A 139 11.71 -18.65 4.35
CA VAL A 139 10.83 -19.73 3.84
C VAL A 139 9.36 -19.42 4.07
N ILE A 140 9.04 -18.79 5.21
CA ILE A 140 7.68 -18.36 5.54
C ILE A 140 7.12 -17.38 4.48
N ASP A 141 7.92 -16.51 3.86
CA ASP A 141 7.43 -15.58 2.85
C ASP A 141 6.98 -16.29 1.56
N HIS A 142 7.64 -17.40 1.20
CA HIS A 142 7.21 -18.23 0.07
C HIS A 142 5.92 -18.99 0.39
N ILE A 143 5.81 -19.53 1.61
CA ILE A 143 4.58 -20.17 2.11
C ILE A 143 3.43 -19.15 2.07
N PHE A 144 3.66 -17.92 2.51
CA PHE A 144 2.68 -16.84 2.49
C PHE A 144 2.09 -16.61 1.11
N LEU A 145 2.98 -16.36 0.14
CA LEU A 145 2.58 -16.00 -1.21
C LEU A 145 1.84 -17.17 -1.87
N GLY A 146 2.34 -18.40 -1.68
CA GLY A 146 1.66 -19.61 -2.13
C GLY A 146 0.27 -19.77 -1.53
N SER A 147 0.13 -19.54 -0.22
CA SER A 147 -1.16 -19.60 0.47
C SER A 147 -2.12 -18.50 -0.01
N ILE A 148 -1.67 -17.26 -0.20
CA ILE A 148 -2.50 -16.18 -0.75
C ILE A 148 -3.00 -16.56 -2.14
N ILE A 149 -2.12 -17.03 -3.03
CA ILE A 149 -2.49 -17.44 -4.39
C ILE A 149 -3.55 -18.54 -4.35
N LEU A 150 -3.35 -19.56 -3.52
CA LEU A 150 -4.29 -20.68 -3.36
C LEU A 150 -5.65 -20.20 -2.84
N LEU A 151 -5.64 -19.43 -1.74
CA LEU A 151 -6.84 -18.95 -1.08
C LEU A 151 -7.63 -17.98 -1.97
N MET A 152 -6.94 -17.07 -2.69
CA MET A 152 -7.56 -16.17 -3.67
C MET A 152 -8.14 -16.97 -4.84
N SER A 153 -7.43 -17.96 -5.36
CA SER A 153 -7.95 -18.82 -6.43
C SER A 153 -9.22 -19.54 -6.02
N LEU A 154 -9.26 -20.12 -4.81
CA LEU A 154 -10.46 -20.74 -4.25
C LEU A 154 -11.60 -19.74 -4.07
N LEU A 155 -11.31 -18.52 -3.62
CA LEU A 155 -12.31 -17.46 -3.46
C LEU A 155 -12.93 -17.07 -4.81
N TYR A 156 -12.11 -16.88 -5.85
CA TYR A 156 -12.57 -16.56 -7.20
C TYR A 156 -13.34 -17.69 -7.87
N ILE A 157 -12.95 -18.96 -7.63
CA ILE A 157 -13.76 -20.12 -8.04
C ILE A 157 -15.14 -20.07 -7.38
N ASN A 158 -15.22 -19.77 -6.08
CA ASN A 158 -16.50 -19.66 -5.38
C ASN A 158 -17.35 -18.50 -5.92
N PHE A 159 -16.75 -17.34 -6.20
CA PHE A 159 -17.47 -16.22 -6.83
C PHE A 159 -17.98 -16.58 -8.23
N GLY A 160 -17.15 -17.23 -9.05
CA GLY A 160 -17.58 -17.75 -10.35
C GLY A 160 -18.71 -18.76 -10.23
N ALA A 161 -18.67 -19.65 -9.23
CA ALA A 161 -19.74 -20.60 -8.96
C ALA A 161 -21.04 -19.92 -8.50
N ALA A 162 -20.91 -18.85 -7.71
CA ALA A 162 -22.02 -18.03 -7.21
C ALA A 162 -22.65 -17.12 -8.28
N LEU A 163 -21.96 -16.88 -9.39
CA LEU A 163 -22.37 -15.99 -10.48
C LEU A 163 -23.54 -16.58 -11.28
N ASN A 164 -24.73 -16.68 -10.70
CA ASN A 164 -25.89 -17.19 -11.42
C ASN A 164 -26.42 -16.10 -12.37
N LEU A 165 -26.42 -16.39 -13.67
CA LEU A 165 -26.92 -15.49 -14.71
C LEU A 165 -28.39 -15.07 -14.48
N GLU A 166 -29.19 -15.92 -13.85
CA GLU A 166 -30.57 -15.58 -13.46
C GLU A 166 -30.62 -14.57 -12.30
N VAL A 167 -29.69 -14.67 -11.36
CA VAL A 167 -29.53 -13.71 -10.26
C VAL A 167 -29.02 -12.37 -10.80
N LEU A 168 -28.14 -12.39 -11.81
CA LEU A 168 -27.73 -11.19 -12.55
C LEU A 168 -28.92 -10.57 -13.31
N ARG A 169 -29.81 -11.40 -13.86
CA ARG A 169 -31.05 -10.94 -14.52
C ARG A 169 -32.00 -10.23 -13.54
N GLY A 170 -31.95 -10.58 -12.26
CA GLY A 170 -32.66 -9.88 -11.18
C GLY A 170 -32.22 -8.42 -10.98
N LEU A 171 -30.97 -8.05 -11.30
CA LEU A 171 -30.55 -6.63 -11.31
C LEU A 171 -31.37 -5.78 -12.28
N ILE A 172 -31.85 -6.39 -13.37
CA ILE A 172 -32.63 -5.69 -14.40
C ILE A 172 -34.03 -5.35 -13.85
N THR A 173 -34.52 -6.11 -12.87
CA THR A 173 -35.89 -5.98 -12.36
C THR A 173 -36.06 -5.03 -11.17
N LEU A 174 -35.03 -4.82 -10.32
CA LEU A 174 -35.04 -3.81 -9.25
C LEU A 174 -33.62 -3.21 -9.06
N PRO A 175 -33.26 -2.17 -9.83
CA PRO A 175 -31.86 -1.79 -10.03
C PRO A 175 -31.27 -0.89 -8.93
N THR A 176 -32.09 -0.22 -8.11
CA THR A 176 -31.62 0.93 -7.34
C THR A 176 -30.55 0.56 -6.30
N GLY A 177 -30.82 -0.39 -5.40
CA GLY A 177 -29.86 -0.82 -4.38
C GLY A 177 -28.52 -1.33 -4.95
N PRO A 178 -28.52 -2.33 -5.85
CA PRO A 178 -27.29 -2.82 -6.48
C PRO A 178 -26.53 -1.75 -7.28
N CYS A 179 -27.21 -0.87 -8.01
CA CYS A 179 -26.57 0.21 -8.76
C CYS A 179 -25.89 1.22 -7.82
N ILE A 180 -26.51 1.56 -6.69
CA ILE A 180 -25.93 2.49 -5.71
C ILE A 180 -24.59 1.93 -5.23
N GLY A 181 -24.57 0.71 -4.70
CA GLY A 181 -23.31 0.19 -4.21
C GLY A 181 -22.31 -0.12 -5.32
N PHE A 182 -22.75 -0.44 -6.54
CA PHE A 182 -21.84 -0.50 -7.68
C PHE A 182 -21.12 0.84 -7.94
N VAL A 183 -21.88 1.95 -7.98
CA VAL A 183 -21.32 3.30 -8.15
C VAL A 183 -20.42 3.67 -6.98
N MET A 184 -20.84 3.39 -5.75
CA MET A 184 -20.04 3.66 -4.56
C MET A 184 -18.73 2.85 -4.56
N GLN A 185 -18.78 1.59 -4.97
CA GLN A 185 -17.63 0.71 -5.05
C GLN A 185 -16.65 1.11 -6.16
N VAL A 186 -17.18 1.39 -7.36
CA VAL A 186 -16.37 1.62 -8.56
C VAL A 186 -15.89 3.07 -8.66
N ILE A 187 -16.57 4.02 -8.03
CA ILE A 187 -16.23 5.44 -8.13
C ILE A 187 -15.86 6.02 -6.77
N ALA A 188 -16.75 5.93 -5.77
CA ALA A 188 -16.54 6.63 -4.51
C ALA A 188 -15.33 6.08 -3.74
N MET A 189 -15.20 4.75 -3.60
CA MET A 189 -14.08 4.15 -2.86
C MET A 189 -12.70 4.44 -3.46
N PRO A 190 -12.48 4.33 -4.79
CA PRO A 190 -11.25 4.80 -5.44
C PRO A 190 -10.93 6.26 -5.15
N LEU A 191 -11.90 7.16 -5.31
CA LEU A 191 -11.70 8.59 -5.07
C LEU A 191 -11.39 8.88 -3.59
N LEU A 192 -12.09 8.23 -2.66
CA LEU A 192 -11.84 8.35 -1.22
C LEU A 192 -10.45 7.85 -0.87
N SER A 193 -10.04 6.69 -1.37
CA SER A 193 -8.72 6.14 -1.08
C SER A 193 -7.59 7.01 -1.64
N TYR A 194 -7.77 7.58 -2.83
CA TYR A 194 -6.82 8.53 -3.42
C TYR A 194 -6.74 9.81 -2.60
N ALA A 195 -7.87 10.43 -2.28
CA ALA A 195 -7.93 11.67 -1.51
C ALA A 195 -7.34 11.50 -0.10
N LEU A 196 -7.72 10.43 0.60
CA LEU A 196 -7.14 10.07 1.90
C LEU A 196 -5.65 9.80 1.80
N GLY A 197 -5.20 9.11 0.75
CA GLY A 197 -3.79 8.83 0.53
C GLY A 197 -2.98 10.11 0.43
N VAL A 198 -3.40 11.04 -0.44
CA VAL A 198 -2.74 12.33 -0.62
C VAL A 198 -2.78 13.17 0.66
N PHE A 199 -3.90 13.16 1.40
CA PHE A 199 -4.05 13.97 2.61
C PHE A 199 -3.27 13.44 3.81
N ILE A 200 -3.28 12.12 4.03
CA ILE A 200 -2.66 11.49 5.20
C ILE A 200 -1.17 11.20 4.97
N PHE A 201 -0.78 10.90 3.74
CA PHE A 201 0.58 10.47 3.38
C PHE A 201 1.26 11.38 2.34
N PRO A 202 1.32 12.70 2.51
CA PRO A 202 1.81 13.61 1.47
C PRO A 202 3.23 13.29 0.99
N ASN A 203 4.09 12.83 1.89
CA ASN A 203 5.51 12.52 1.62
C ASN A 203 5.80 11.01 1.56
N ALA A 204 4.77 10.15 1.57
CA ALA A 204 4.94 8.69 1.63
C ALA A 204 4.13 8.01 0.50
N PRO A 205 4.56 8.13 -0.77
CA PRO A 205 3.81 7.62 -1.92
C PRO A 205 3.62 6.09 -1.89
N ALA A 206 4.52 5.33 -1.26
CA ALA A 206 4.34 3.90 -1.02
C ALA A 206 3.07 3.61 -0.17
N MET A 207 2.80 4.43 0.85
CA MET A 207 1.61 4.29 1.69
C MET A 207 0.34 4.73 0.95
N GLN A 208 0.45 5.76 0.09
CA GLN A 208 -0.62 6.17 -0.82
C GLN A 208 -1.02 5.02 -1.76
N LEU A 209 -0.04 4.35 -2.38
CA LEU A 209 -0.27 3.18 -3.23
C LEU A 209 -0.97 2.06 -2.46
N GLY A 210 -0.51 1.74 -1.25
CA GLY A 210 -1.15 0.75 -0.38
C GLY A 210 -2.63 1.05 -0.10
N LEU A 211 -2.94 2.30 0.25
CA LEU A 211 -4.32 2.74 0.50
C LEU A 211 -5.16 2.72 -0.78
N PHE A 212 -4.60 3.21 -1.89
CA PHE A 212 -5.29 3.29 -3.17
C PHE A 212 -5.64 1.90 -3.71
N PHE A 213 -4.69 0.96 -3.71
CA PHE A 213 -4.93 -0.44 -4.10
C PHE A 213 -6.01 -1.10 -3.23
N THR A 214 -6.10 -0.72 -1.96
CA THR A 214 -7.19 -1.17 -1.07
C THR A 214 -8.54 -0.59 -1.49
N GLY A 215 -8.61 0.70 -1.85
CA GLY A 215 -9.86 1.34 -2.25
C GLY A 215 -10.38 0.99 -3.64
N ILE A 216 -9.49 0.63 -4.58
CA ILE A 216 -9.89 0.14 -5.90
C ILE A 216 -10.24 -1.35 -5.91
N SER A 217 -9.88 -2.09 -4.85
CA SER A 217 -10.24 -3.49 -4.71
C SER A 217 -11.76 -3.65 -4.61
N PRO A 218 -12.33 -4.77 -5.10
CA PRO A 218 -13.75 -5.04 -4.92
C PRO A 218 -14.09 -5.34 -3.46
N SER A 219 -15.38 -5.41 -3.16
CA SER A 219 -15.87 -5.81 -1.84
C SER A 219 -15.40 -7.22 -1.47
N GLY A 220 -15.06 -7.39 -0.18
CA GLY A 220 -14.57 -8.64 0.38
C GLY A 220 -15.68 -9.56 0.90
N GLY A 221 -15.48 -10.88 0.83
CA GLY A 221 -16.49 -11.86 1.26
C GLY A 221 -16.91 -11.78 2.75
N ALA A 222 -16.18 -11.05 3.59
CA ALA A 222 -16.57 -10.74 4.97
C ALA A 222 -17.86 -9.91 5.06
N SER A 223 -18.17 -9.10 4.05
CA SER A 223 -19.39 -8.28 4.02
C SER A 223 -20.64 -9.13 4.18
N ASN A 224 -20.68 -10.29 3.52
CA ASN A 224 -21.80 -11.24 3.62
C ASN A 224 -22.05 -11.73 5.05
N THR A 225 -20.99 -11.94 5.83
CA THR A 225 -21.09 -12.36 7.22
C THR A 225 -21.56 -11.20 8.10
N TRP A 226 -20.99 -10.01 7.93
CA TRP A 226 -21.39 -8.82 8.69
C TRP A 226 -22.82 -8.37 8.39
N SER A 227 -23.23 -8.39 7.12
CA SER A 227 -24.61 -8.16 6.70
C SER A 227 -25.56 -9.16 7.36
N ALA A 228 -25.21 -10.45 7.43
CA ALA A 228 -26.02 -11.45 8.12
C ALA A 228 -26.12 -11.20 9.64
N VAL A 229 -24.99 -10.89 10.30
CA VAL A 229 -24.93 -10.67 11.75
C VAL A 229 -25.67 -9.39 12.16
N LEU A 230 -25.62 -8.34 11.34
CA LEU A 230 -26.21 -7.04 11.66
C LEU A 230 -27.67 -6.89 11.17
N GLY A 231 -28.24 -7.92 10.53
CA GLY A 231 -29.63 -7.93 10.06
C GLY A 231 -29.86 -7.20 8.73
N GLY A 232 -28.84 -7.16 7.86
CA GLY A 232 -28.94 -6.68 6.49
C GLY A 232 -29.53 -7.71 5.51
N ASN A 233 -29.72 -7.28 4.28
CA ASN A 233 -30.18 -8.11 3.17
C ASN A 233 -29.03 -8.93 2.58
N ILE A 234 -28.97 -10.21 2.98
CA ILE A 234 -27.90 -11.13 2.55
C ILE A 234 -27.93 -11.37 1.03
N HIS A 235 -29.10 -11.40 0.41
CA HIS A 235 -29.22 -11.59 -1.03
C HIS A 235 -28.61 -10.42 -1.80
N LEU A 236 -28.87 -9.20 -1.33
CA LEU A 236 -28.27 -7.98 -1.89
C LEU A 236 -26.75 -7.96 -1.69
N SER A 237 -26.25 -8.32 -0.50
CA SER A 237 -24.80 -8.38 -0.20
C SER A 237 -24.08 -9.32 -1.19
N VAL A 238 -24.55 -10.56 -1.32
CA VAL A 238 -23.93 -11.57 -2.19
C VAL A 238 -23.95 -11.12 -3.66
N LEU A 239 -25.04 -10.49 -4.09
CA LEU A 239 -25.17 -9.95 -5.44
C LEU A 239 -24.13 -8.88 -5.71
N MET A 240 -24.03 -7.90 -4.82
CA MET A 240 -23.09 -6.78 -4.94
C MET A 240 -21.63 -7.24 -4.87
N THR A 241 -21.30 -8.19 -3.97
CA THR A 241 -19.96 -8.79 -3.91
C THR A 241 -19.62 -9.43 -5.25
N THR A 242 -20.54 -10.22 -5.81
CA THR A 242 -20.31 -10.93 -7.08
C THR A 242 -20.11 -9.96 -8.23
N VAL A 243 -20.99 -8.96 -8.37
CA VAL A 243 -20.90 -7.96 -9.44
C VAL A 243 -19.63 -7.11 -9.31
N SER A 244 -19.28 -6.65 -8.11
CA SER A 244 -18.07 -5.86 -7.89
C SER A 244 -16.79 -6.66 -8.17
N ASN A 245 -16.71 -7.93 -7.78
CA ASN A 245 -15.56 -8.79 -8.06
C ASN A 245 -15.39 -9.06 -9.56
N VAL A 246 -16.48 -9.15 -10.33
CA VAL A 246 -16.42 -9.27 -11.80
C VAL A 246 -16.01 -7.94 -12.43
N ALA A 247 -16.58 -6.83 -11.96
CA ALA A 247 -16.26 -5.51 -12.48
C ALA A 247 -14.81 -5.11 -12.19
N ALA A 248 -14.22 -5.59 -11.08
CA ALA A 248 -12.84 -5.34 -10.69
C ALA A 248 -11.82 -5.70 -11.78
N PHE A 249 -12.10 -6.70 -12.63
CA PHE A 249 -11.23 -7.04 -13.76
C PHE A 249 -11.05 -5.90 -14.76
N ALA A 250 -12.05 -5.02 -14.90
CA ALA A 250 -11.98 -3.84 -15.75
C ALA A 250 -11.67 -2.58 -14.93
N THR A 251 -12.31 -2.41 -13.77
CA THR A 251 -12.24 -1.18 -13.00
C THR A 251 -10.90 -0.99 -12.27
N MET A 252 -10.27 -2.07 -11.77
CA MET A 252 -8.96 -1.95 -11.12
C MET A 252 -7.87 -1.50 -12.11
N PRO A 253 -7.69 -2.15 -13.28
CA PRO A 253 -6.74 -1.65 -14.27
C PRO A 253 -7.04 -0.22 -14.72
N LEU A 254 -8.32 0.14 -14.91
CA LEU A 254 -8.71 1.49 -15.29
C LEU A 254 -8.26 2.54 -14.26
N TRP A 255 -8.47 2.28 -12.96
CA TRP A 255 -8.05 3.20 -11.91
C TRP A 255 -6.53 3.28 -11.75
N ILE A 256 -5.84 2.16 -11.96
CA ILE A 256 -4.38 2.13 -11.96
C ILE A 256 -3.81 2.95 -13.14
N LEU A 257 -4.43 2.84 -14.32
CA LEU A 257 -4.06 3.61 -15.53
C LEU A 257 -4.44 5.09 -15.46
N THR A 258 -5.21 5.52 -14.47
CA THR A 258 -5.63 6.91 -14.30
C THR A 258 -4.98 7.50 -13.05
N LEU A 259 -5.67 7.48 -11.91
CA LEU A 259 -5.15 8.04 -10.66
C LEU A 259 -3.93 7.29 -10.12
N GLY A 260 -3.82 5.98 -10.39
CA GLY A 260 -2.66 5.20 -9.99
C GLY A 260 -1.35 5.71 -10.59
N GLN A 261 -1.35 6.12 -11.86
CA GLN A 261 -0.17 6.67 -12.53
C GLN A 261 0.39 7.89 -11.79
N LEU A 262 -0.50 8.79 -11.33
CA LEU A 262 -0.10 9.97 -10.55
C LEU A 262 0.58 9.60 -9.23
N ILE A 263 0.22 8.47 -8.61
CA ILE A 263 0.89 8.00 -7.39
C ILE A 263 2.21 7.32 -7.74
N PHE A 264 2.26 6.51 -8.79
CA PHE A 264 3.49 5.86 -9.27
C PHE A 264 4.57 6.87 -9.68
N ASP A 265 4.18 7.93 -10.40
CA ASP A 265 5.09 9.00 -10.81
C ASP A 265 5.67 9.73 -9.59
N ARG A 266 4.84 10.00 -8.58
CA ARG A 266 5.30 10.59 -7.30
C ARG A 266 6.18 9.64 -6.48
N ALA A 267 6.03 8.33 -6.69
CA ALA A 267 6.84 7.32 -6.03
C ALA A 267 8.20 7.12 -6.71
N GLU A 268 8.44 7.72 -7.88
CA GLU A 268 9.58 7.40 -8.75
C GLU A 268 9.63 5.89 -9.11
N ILE A 269 8.48 5.21 -9.09
CA ILE A 269 8.36 3.77 -9.40
C ILE A 269 7.84 3.62 -10.82
N ALA A 270 8.59 2.93 -11.68
CA ALA A 270 8.11 2.56 -13.00
C ALA A 270 6.83 1.71 -12.88
N THR A 271 5.73 2.18 -13.46
CA THR A 271 4.43 1.50 -13.32
C THR A 271 4.47 0.13 -14.02
N PRO A 272 4.28 -1.00 -13.31
CA PRO A 272 4.46 -2.33 -13.90
C PRO A 272 3.20 -2.82 -14.62
N TYR A 273 2.75 -2.10 -15.67
CA TYR A 273 1.49 -2.39 -16.39
C TYR A 273 1.40 -3.84 -16.88
N SER A 274 2.49 -4.38 -17.40
CA SER A 274 2.54 -5.78 -17.88
C SER A 274 2.27 -6.77 -16.76
N LYS A 275 2.81 -6.56 -15.56
CA LYS A 275 2.59 -7.46 -14.41
C LYS A 275 1.17 -7.32 -13.90
N ILE A 276 0.67 -6.08 -13.76
CA ILE A 276 -0.69 -5.81 -13.30
C ILE A 276 -1.71 -6.49 -14.21
N GLY A 277 -1.59 -6.29 -15.54
CA GLY A 277 -2.46 -6.96 -16.52
C GLY A 277 -2.37 -8.49 -16.45
N THR A 278 -1.16 -9.03 -16.27
CA THR A 278 -0.95 -10.48 -16.15
C THR A 278 -1.63 -11.07 -14.91
N TYR A 279 -1.46 -10.45 -13.74
CA TYR A 279 -2.05 -10.98 -12.50
C TYR A 279 -3.56 -10.75 -12.42
N CYS A 280 -4.07 -9.62 -12.91
CA CYS A 280 -5.51 -9.43 -13.08
C CYS A 280 -6.09 -10.48 -14.05
N GLY A 281 -5.41 -10.74 -15.18
CA GLY A 281 -5.81 -11.79 -16.12
C GLY A 281 -5.74 -13.20 -15.52
N ALA A 282 -4.73 -13.48 -14.69
CA ALA A 282 -4.58 -14.76 -14.01
C ALA A 282 -5.75 -15.04 -13.05
N LEU A 283 -6.33 -14.01 -12.42
CA LEU A 283 -7.53 -14.15 -11.57
C LEU A 283 -8.82 -14.42 -12.37
N ILE A 284 -8.84 -14.17 -13.68
CA ILE A 284 -9.98 -14.53 -14.55
C ILE A 284 -10.09 -16.05 -14.68
N VAL A 285 -8.96 -16.75 -14.73
CA VAL A 285 -8.92 -18.22 -14.87
C VAL A 285 -9.72 -18.95 -13.78
N PRO A 286 -9.46 -18.75 -12.46
CA PRO A 286 -10.25 -19.39 -11.42
C PRO A 286 -11.72 -18.96 -11.44
N LEU A 287 -12.03 -17.70 -11.80
CA LEU A 287 -13.42 -17.26 -11.96
C LEU A 287 -14.15 -18.06 -13.06
N LEU A 288 -13.53 -18.20 -14.23
CA LEU A 288 -14.09 -18.97 -15.35
C LEU A 288 -14.27 -20.44 -14.99
N VAL A 289 -13.34 -21.03 -14.23
CA VAL A 289 -13.49 -22.38 -13.68
C VAL A 289 -14.72 -22.47 -12.77
N GLY A 290 -14.93 -21.48 -11.90
CA GLY A 290 -16.12 -21.38 -11.06
C GLY A 290 -17.42 -21.34 -11.88
N VAL A 291 -17.47 -20.49 -12.91
CA VAL A 291 -18.63 -20.39 -13.81
C VAL A 291 -18.87 -21.69 -14.57
N LEU A 292 -17.80 -22.38 -14.99
CA LEU A 292 -17.91 -23.68 -15.66
C LEU A 292 -18.48 -24.76 -14.73
N ILE A 293 -18.03 -24.79 -13.47
CA ILE A 293 -18.57 -25.69 -12.43
C ILE A 293 -20.07 -25.41 -12.22
N GLN A 294 -20.45 -24.13 -12.17
CA GLN A 294 -21.85 -23.75 -12.06
C GLN A 294 -22.70 -24.31 -13.21
N LYS A 295 -22.26 -24.15 -14.45
CA LYS A 295 -22.99 -24.64 -15.62
C LYS A 295 -23.09 -26.16 -15.65
N ARG A 296 -22.07 -26.88 -15.16
CA ARG A 296 -22.00 -28.34 -15.25
C ARG A 296 -22.69 -29.08 -14.10
N SER A 297 -22.69 -28.53 -12.88
CA SER A 297 -23.22 -29.26 -11.72
C SER A 297 -23.75 -28.36 -10.60
N ALA A 298 -25.07 -28.24 -10.53
CA ALA A 298 -25.79 -27.54 -9.45
C ALA A 298 -25.55 -28.13 -8.05
N LYS A 299 -25.17 -29.41 -7.93
CA LYS A 299 -24.83 -30.04 -6.64
C LYS A 299 -23.53 -29.44 -6.08
N VAL A 300 -22.46 -29.45 -6.88
CA VAL A 300 -21.15 -28.87 -6.54
C VAL A 300 -21.27 -27.37 -6.28
N THR A 301 -22.04 -26.63 -7.08
CA THR A 301 -22.29 -25.20 -6.86
C THR A 301 -22.86 -24.90 -5.48
N ARG A 302 -23.86 -25.67 -5.03
CA ARG A 302 -24.44 -25.49 -3.69
C ARG A 302 -23.41 -25.69 -2.59
N VAL A 303 -22.48 -26.64 -2.76
CA VAL A 303 -21.39 -26.87 -1.80
C VAL A 303 -20.41 -25.69 -1.80
N LEU A 304 -19.95 -25.25 -2.98
CA LEU A 304 -19.05 -24.10 -3.12
C LEU A 304 -19.63 -22.81 -2.52
N VAL A 305 -20.88 -22.48 -2.87
CA VAL A 305 -21.58 -21.30 -2.32
C VAL A 305 -21.73 -21.40 -0.80
N ARG A 306 -21.99 -22.60 -0.26
CA ARG A 306 -22.05 -22.80 1.21
C ARG A 306 -20.69 -22.63 1.87
N LEU A 307 -19.60 -23.02 1.20
CA LEU A 307 -18.23 -22.85 1.66
C LEU A 307 -17.71 -21.41 1.54
N LEU A 308 -18.40 -20.53 0.81
CA LEU A 308 -17.98 -19.13 0.64
C LEU A 308 -17.75 -18.41 1.98
N LYS A 309 -18.66 -18.59 2.95
CA LYS A 309 -18.57 -17.98 4.29
C LYS A 309 -17.36 -18.48 5.09
N PRO A 310 -17.19 -19.80 5.35
CA PRO A 310 -16.04 -20.28 6.11
C PRO A 310 -14.71 -20.05 5.39
N ILE A 311 -14.67 -20.15 4.06
CA ILE A 311 -13.45 -19.84 3.29
C ILE A 311 -13.10 -18.36 3.44
N SER A 312 -14.05 -17.43 3.24
CA SER A 312 -13.78 -15.99 3.39
C SER A 312 -13.29 -15.64 4.79
N ALA A 313 -13.90 -16.21 5.84
CA ALA A 313 -13.46 -16.01 7.22
C ALA A 313 -12.05 -16.59 7.46
N CYS A 314 -11.77 -17.79 6.92
CA CYS A 314 -10.46 -18.42 6.99
C CYS A 314 -9.38 -17.58 6.29
N VAL A 315 -9.67 -17.02 5.11
CA VAL A 315 -8.75 -16.12 4.40
C VAL A 315 -8.41 -14.90 5.23
N ILE A 316 -9.42 -14.25 5.83
CA ILE A 316 -9.20 -13.05 6.66
C ILE A 316 -8.39 -13.40 7.90
N LEU A 317 -8.75 -14.47 8.61
CA LEU A 317 -8.00 -14.93 9.77
C LEU A 317 -6.56 -15.28 9.40
N PHE A 318 -6.37 -15.98 8.28
CA PHE A 318 -5.06 -16.34 7.76
C PHE A 318 -4.24 -15.08 7.45
N ILE A 319 -4.79 -14.11 6.70
CA ILE A 319 -4.09 -12.86 6.39
C ILE A 319 -3.71 -12.11 7.67
N ILE A 320 -4.61 -12.00 8.66
CA ILE A 320 -4.33 -11.31 9.92
C ILE A 320 -3.23 -12.03 10.71
N VAL A 321 -3.40 -13.33 10.98
CA VAL A 321 -2.43 -14.12 11.76
C VAL A 321 -1.07 -14.13 11.08
N PHE A 322 -1.05 -14.35 9.78
CA PHE A 322 0.17 -14.43 9.02
C PHE A 322 0.86 -13.06 8.87
N ALA A 323 0.08 -11.98 8.70
CA ALA A 323 0.62 -10.64 8.70
C ALA A 323 1.29 -10.32 10.05
N VAL A 324 0.65 -10.68 11.16
CA VAL A 324 1.20 -10.47 12.52
C VAL A 324 2.50 -11.26 12.72
N ILE A 325 2.52 -12.54 12.33
CA ILE A 325 3.67 -13.44 12.55
C ILE A 325 4.85 -13.09 11.65
N THR A 326 4.60 -12.89 10.35
CA THR A 326 5.67 -12.76 9.35
C THR A 326 6.23 -11.35 9.28
N ASN A 327 5.39 -10.39 9.65
CA ASN A 327 5.67 -8.98 9.53
C ASN A 327 5.70 -8.27 10.88
N PHE A 328 6.37 -8.83 11.88
CA PHE A 328 6.61 -8.09 13.12
C PHE A 328 7.30 -6.73 12.85
N TYR A 329 8.13 -6.66 11.80
CA TYR A 329 8.73 -5.41 11.30
C TYR A 329 7.69 -4.39 10.81
N ILE A 330 6.54 -4.82 10.29
CA ILE A 330 5.46 -3.92 9.85
C ILE A 330 4.91 -3.14 11.05
N PHE A 331 4.91 -3.70 12.26
CA PHE A 331 4.50 -2.93 13.45
C PHE A 331 5.43 -1.77 13.77
N TYR A 332 6.71 -1.82 13.37
CA TYR A 332 7.59 -0.64 13.47
C TYR A 332 7.22 0.44 12.45
N LEU A 333 6.64 0.05 11.32
CA LEU A 333 6.08 0.97 10.33
C LEU A 333 4.67 1.48 10.70
N PHE A 334 3.98 0.84 11.65
CA PHE A 334 2.65 1.25 12.10
C PHE A 334 2.71 2.60 12.82
N SER A 335 2.54 3.66 12.04
CA SER A 335 2.36 4.99 12.58
C SER A 335 0.88 5.26 12.89
N TRP A 336 0.62 6.28 13.71
CA TRP A 336 -0.75 6.73 13.97
C TRP A 336 -1.50 7.10 12.68
N GLN A 337 -0.79 7.63 11.66
CA GLN A 337 -1.36 7.93 10.36
C GLN A 337 -1.89 6.67 9.65
N ILE A 338 -1.18 5.55 9.75
CA ILE A 338 -1.61 4.27 9.13
C ILE A 338 -2.83 3.69 9.84
N VAL A 339 -2.91 3.82 11.17
CA VAL A 339 -4.09 3.41 11.93
C VAL A 339 -5.30 4.28 11.55
N VAL A 340 -5.10 5.60 11.49
CA VAL A 340 -6.14 6.56 11.09
C VAL A 340 -6.60 6.28 9.65
N ALA A 341 -5.69 6.08 8.70
CA ALA A 341 -6.05 5.72 7.32
C ALA A 341 -6.79 4.39 7.26
N GLY A 342 -6.33 3.39 8.03
CA GLY A 342 -6.93 2.07 8.15
C GLY A 342 -8.37 2.11 8.66
N MET A 343 -8.69 3.04 9.56
CA MET A 343 -10.04 3.25 10.07
C MET A 343 -10.89 4.18 9.18
N ALA A 344 -10.28 5.23 8.63
CA ALA A 344 -10.95 6.27 7.86
C ALA A 344 -11.47 5.75 6.53
N LEU A 345 -10.71 4.93 5.80
CA LEU A 345 -11.16 4.40 4.52
C LEU A 345 -12.45 3.56 4.63
N PRO A 346 -12.51 2.49 5.44
CA PRO A 346 -13.75 1.73 5.62
C PRO A 346 -14.83 2.57 6.31
N GLY A 347 -14.47 3.42 7.28
CA GLY A 347 -15.42 4.29 7.99
C GLY A 347 -16.15 5.27 7.06
N LEU A 348 -15.41 5.97 6.21
CA LEU A 348 -15.99 6.86 5.21
C LEU A 348 -16.75 6.08 4.15
N GLY A 349 -16.27 4.90 3.75
CA GLY A 349 -17.01 3.98 2.88
C GLY A 349 -18.39 3.64 3.44
N TYR A 350 -18.47 3.25 4.71
CA TYR A 350 -19.73 2.98 5.40
C TYR A 350 -20.66 4.21 5.41
N ILE A 351 -20.13 5.38 5.80
CA ILE A 351 -20.90 6.61 5.95
C ILE A 351 -21.45 7.08 4.61
N PHE A 352 -20.59 7.23 3.59
CA PHE A 352 -21.02 7.74 2.29
C PHE A 352 -22.00 6.79 1.61
N ALA A 353 -21.77 5.49 1.66
CA ALA A 353 -22.67 4.52 1.05
C ALA A 353 -24.02 4.45 1.76
N TRP A 354 -24.03 4.54 3.10
CA TRP A 354 -25.26 4.63 3.87
C TRP A 354 -26.05 5.90 3.53
N LEU A 355 -25.37 7.06 3.48
CA LEU A 355 -25.98 8.33 3.10
C LEU A 355 -26.57 8.27 1.68
N ALA A 356 -25.81 7.77 0.71
CA ALA A 356 -26.28 7.60 -0.67
C ALA A 356 -27.52 6.68 -0.75
N ALA A 357 -27.51 5.56 -0.01
CA ALA A 357 -28.65 4.65 0.05
C ALA A 357 -29.88 5.30 0.68
N LYS A 358 -29.72 6.09 1.75
CA LYS A 358 -30.82 6.80 2.41
C LYS A 358 -31.38 7.94 1.54
N LEU A 359 -30.53 8.71 0.86
CA LEU A 359 -30.94 9.76 -0.07
C LEU A 359 -31.75 9.19 -1.25
N LEU A 360 -31.42 7.97 -1.66
CA LEU A 360 -32.14 7.24 -2.71
C LEU A 360 -33.23 6.32 -2.14
N HIS A 361 -33.71 6.63 -0.94
CA HIS A 361 -34.90 6.06 -0.31
C HIS A 361 -34.86 4.52 -0.14
N GLN A 362 -33.67 3.94 0.01
CA GLN A 362 -33.55 2.52 0.35
C GLN A 362 -34.05 2.26 1.78
N ASN A 363 -34.65 1.08 1.99
CA ASN A 363 -35.05 0.65 3.32
C ASN A 363 -33.83 0.46 4.24
N SER A 364 -34.04 0.37 5.55
CA SER A 364 -32.93 0.31 6.51
C SER A 364 -32.04 -0.93 6.36
N ALA A 365 -32.59 -2.07 5.93
CA ALA A 365 -31.83 -3.30 5.75
C ALA A 365 -30.93 -3.24 4.51
N ASP A 366 -31.44 -2.70 3.40
CA ASP A 366 -30.70 -2.51 2.15
C ASP A 366 -29.66 -1.40 2.29
N ALA A 367 -30.01 -0.28 2.94
CA ALA A 367 -29.05 0.79 3.22
C ALA A 367 -27.89 0.33 4.11
N LEU A 368 -28.17 -0.50 5.15
CA LEU A 368 -27.14 -1.13 5.97
C LEU A 368 -26.25 -2.06 5.14
N THR A 369 -26.86 -2.85 4.26
CA THR A 369 -26.14 -3.78 3.38
C THR A 369 -25.21 -3.03 2.43
N ILE A 370 -25.72 -1.99 1.76
CA ILE A 370 -24.96 -1.16 0.83
C ILE A 370 -23.79 -0.49 1.55
N ALA A 371 -24.00 -0.03 2.78
CA ALA A 371 -22.95 0.53 3.62
C ALA A 371 -21.85 -0.50 3.90
N ILE A 372 -22.20 -1.63 4.50
CA ILE A 372 -21.26 -2.71 4.86
C ILE A 372 -20.49 -3.19 3.63
N GLU A 373 -21.19 -3.39 2.52
CA GLU A 373 -20.61 -3.88 1.27
C GLU A 373 -19.62 -2.89 0.65
N THR A 374 -19.88 -1.59 0.74
CA THR A 374 -18.96 -0.57 0.19
C THR A 374 -17.73 -0.39 1.08
N GLY A 375 -17.90 -0.37 2.41
CA GLY A 375 -16.79 -0.09 3.31
C GLY A 375 -15.85 -1.29 3.52
N ILE A 376 -16.35 -2.53 3.42
CA ILE A 376 -15.50 -3.72 3.51
C ILE A 376 -14.83 -4.00 2.18
N GLN A 377 -13.54 -3.71 2.10
CA GLN A 377 -12.74 -4.01 0.92
C GLN A 377 -12.04 -5.37 0.99
N ASN A 378 -11.80 -5.96 -0.18
CA ASN A 378 -10.99 -7.16 -0.30
C ASN A 378 -9.49 -6.81 -0.22
N THR A 379 -8.99 -6.64 1.01
CA THR A 379 -7.58 -6.36 1.30
C THR A 379 -6.65 -7.48 0.82
N GLY A 380 -7.14 -8.72 0.68
CA GLY A 380 -6.37 -9.84 0.14
C GLY A 380 -5.96 -9.63 -1.32
N ILE A 381 -6.85 -9.09 -2.16
CA ILE A 381 -6.52 -8.74 -3.56
C ILE A 381 -5.50 -7.60 -3.60
N ALA A 382 -5.68 -6.58 -2.76
CA ALA A 382 -4.72 -5.47 -2.67
C ALA A 382 -3.32 -5.97 -2.31
N ILE A 383 -3.19 -6.78 -1.26
CA ILE A 383 -1.92 -7.38 -0.83
C ILE A 383 -1.35 -8.26 -1.94
N PHE A 384 -2.16 -9.12 -2.56
CA PHE A 384 -1.73 -9.99 -3.65
C PHE A 384 -1.17 -9.19 -4.83
N LEU A 385 -1.87 -8.15 -5.30
CA LEU A 385 -1.39 -7.34 -6.42
C LEU A 385 -0.13 -6.56 -6.06
N LEU A 386 -0.07 -5.92 -4.89
CA LEU A 386 1.11 -5.16 -4.47
C LEU A 386 2.36 -6.06 -4.36
N THR A 387 2.23 -7.22 -3.72
CA THR A 387 3.35 -8.16 -3.52
C THR A 387 3.84 -8.84 -4.79
N THR A 388 2.97 -9.03 -5.78
CA THR A 388 3.33 -9.70 -7.04
C THR A 388 3.77 -8.72 -8.13
N THR A 389 3.29 -7.49 -8.10
CA THR A 389 3.55 -6.50 -9.16
C THR A 389 4.76 -5.61 -8.86
N LEU A 390 4.95 -5.21 -7.61
CA LEU A 390 6.00 -4.28 -7.22
C LEU A 390 7.33 -5.00 -6.93
N PRO A 391 8.48 -4.37 -7.23
CA PRO A 391 9.75 -4.82 -6.70
C PRO A 391 9.82 -4.62 -5.18
N ARG A 392 10.80 -5.25 -4.54
CA ARG A 392 11.15 -4.96 -3.14
C ARG A 392 12.16 -3.82 -3.11
N PRO A 393 12.13 -2.95 -2.08
CA PRO A 393 11.33 -3.02 -0.85
C PRO A 393 9.90 -2.44 -0.94
N GLU A 394 9.50 -1.90 -2.10
CA GLU A 394 8.25 -1.17 -2.29
C GLU A 394 7.01 -2.07 -2.06
N ALA A 395 7.07 -3.32 -2.54
CA ALA A 395 6.08 -4.36 -2.26
C ALA A 395 5.84 -4.54 -0.75
N ASP A 396 6.89 -4.59 0.05
CA ASP A 396 6.79 -4.84 1.49
C ASP A 396 6.22 -3.61 2.21
N LEU A 397 6.67 -2.40 1.83
CA LEU A 397 6.18 -1.13 2.39
C LEU A 397 4.70 -0.89 2.11
N THR A 398 4.27 -1.10 0.87
CA THR A 398 2.89 -0.79 0.43
C THR A 398 1.85 -1.70 1.09
N THR A 399 2.21 -2.92 1.48
CA THR A 399 1.27 -3.89 2.08
C THR A 399 0.85 -3.56 3.51
N VAL A 400 1.59 -2.70 4.20
CA VAL A 400 1.31 -2.27 5.57
C VAL A 400 -0.10 -1.67 5.70
N VAL A 401 -0.48 -0.81 4.76
CA VAL A 401 -1.76 -0.10 4.80
C VAL A 401 -2.96 -1.03 4.58
N PRO A 402 -2.99 -1.91 3.55
CA PRO A 402 -4.02 -2.94 3.42
C PRO A 402 -4.19 -3.82 4.67
N VAL A 403 -3.08 -4.19 5.33
CA VAL A 403 -3.12 -4.96 6.59
C VAL A 403 -3.79 -4.14 7.70
N SER A 404 -3.43 -2.86 7.86
CA SER A 404 -4.09 -1.96 8.80
C SER A 404 -5.59 -1.86 8.53
N VAL A 405 -5.99 -1.64 7.27
CA VAL A 405 -7.40 -1.61 6.87
C VAL A 405 -8.10 -2.92 7.25
N ALA A 406 -7.48 -4.08 7.00
CA ALA A 406 -8.05 -5.38 7.33
C ALA A 406 -8.31 -5.54 8.84
N ILE A 407 -7.39 -5.07 9.69
CA ILE A 407 -7.50 -5.12 11.15
C ILE A 407 -8.56 -4.13 11.66
N MET A 408 -8.63 -2.93 11.07
CA MET A 408 -9.52 -1.86 11.52
C MET A 408 -10.97 -2.01 11.03
N THR A 409 -11.18 -2.64 9.87
CA THR A 409 -12.49 -2.81 9.21
C THR A 409 -13.57 -3.43 10.11
N PRO A 410 -13.31 -4.48 10.92
CA PRO A 410 -14.30 -5.09 11.79
C PRO A 410 -14.66 -4.25 13.02
N LEU A 411 -13.80 -3.33 13.47
CA LEU A 411 -13.97 -2.64 14.76
C LEU A 411 -15.25 -1.79 14.84
N PRO A 412 -15.57 -0.94 13.85
CA PRO A 412 -16.83 -0.18 13.87
C PRO A 412 -18.07 -1.10 13.86
N LEU A 413 -18.01 -2.21 13.11
CA LEU A 413 -19.11 -3.16 12.98
C LEU A 413 -19.32 -3.97 14.27
N LEU A 414 -18.24 -4.35 14.94
CA LEU A 414 -18.28 -4.94 16.29
C LEU A 414 -18.93 -3.96 17.29
N GLY A 415 -18.57 -2.68 17.24
CA GLY A 415 -19.20 -1.64 18.06
C GLY A 415 -20.71 -1.57 17.86
N ILE A 416 -21.17 -1.55 16.60
CA ILE A 416 -22.60 -1.57 16.26
C ILE A 416 -23.28 -2.85 16.76
N TYR A 417 -22.64 -4.01 16.59
CA TYR A 417 -23.14 -5.30 17.05
C TYR A 417 -23.31 -5.33 18.57
N LEU A 418 -22.30 -4.91 19.32
CA LEU A 418 -22.32 -4.85 20.78
C LEU A 418 -23.39 -3.87 21.27
N TYR A 419 -23.50 -2.70 20.66
CA TYR A 419 -24.54 -1.72 20.97
C TYR A 419 -25.94 -2.31 20.78
N LYS A 420 -26.22 -2.93 19.61
CA LYS A 420 -27.50 -3.60 19.37
C LYS A 420 -27.80 -4.67 20.41
N ARG A 421 -26.80 -5.48 20.77
CA ARG A 421 -26.96 -6.56 21.76
C ARG A 421 -27.26 -6.01 23.16
N LEU A 422 -26.60 -4.93 23.57
CA LEU A 422 -26.84 -4.27 24.85
C LEU A 422 -28.23 -3.61 24.91
N CYS A 423 -28.65 -2.91 23.86
CA CYS A 423 -29.99 -2.31 23.80
C CYS A 423 -31.10 -3.35 23.83
N LEU A 424 -30.93 -4.48 23.12
CA LEU A 424 -31.90 -5.58 23.14
C LEU A 424 -31.98 -6.24 24.52
N ARG A 425 -30.84 -6.37 25.23
CA ARG A 425 -30.81 -6.88 26.60
C ARG A 425 -31.59 -5.96 27.54
N ASN A 426 -31.28 -4.67 27.54
CA ASN A 426 -31.97 -3.69 28.39
C ASN A 426 -33.48 -3.61 28.11
N ARG A 427 -33.90 -3.79 26.85
CA ARG A 427 -35.32 -3.84 26.49
C ARG A 427 -36.00 -5.10 27.01
N ASN A 428 -35.35 -6.27 26.92
CA ASN A 428 -35.90 -7.52 27.46
C ASN A 428 -35.97 -7.49 29.00
N ASP A 429 -34.95 -6.93 29.65
CA ASP A 429 -34.93 -6.74 31.12
C ASP A 429 -36.05 -5.78 31.56
N GLY A 430 -36.28 -4.70 30.79
CA GLY A 430 -37.40 -3.77 31.03
C GLY A 430 -38.78 -4.43 30.86
N ILE A 431 -38.98 -5.23 29.80
CA ILE A 431 -40.23 -5.98 29.60
C ILE A 431 -40.47 -6.98 30.74
N ALA A 432 -39.42 -7.68 31.19
CA ALA A 432 -39.50 -8.62 32.30
C ALA A 432 -39.89 -7.92 33.62
N ALA A 433 -39.26 -6.77 33.92
CA ALA A 433 -39.58 -5.99 35.12
C ALA A 433 -41.02 -5.42 35.09
N THR A 434 -41.51 -5.01 33.91
CA THR A 434 -42.89 -4.52 33.75
C THR A 434 -43.90 -5.65 33.94
N ALA A 435 -43.63 -6.82 33.35
CA ALA A 435 -44.48 -8.01 33.51
C ALA A 435 -44.47 -8.57 34.94
N GLU A 436 -43.37 -8.39 35.69
CA GLU A 436 -43.31 -8.74 37.12
C GLU A 436 -44.10 -7.75 37.98
N SER A 437 -44.02 -6.45 37.69
CA SER A 437 -44.84 -5.43 38.36
C SER A 437 -46.35 -5.62 38.13
N GLU A 438 -46.77 -6.03 36.92
CA GLU A 438 -48.19 -6.32 36.61
C GLU A 438 -48.71 -7.61 37.27
N ARG A 439 -47.84 -8.53 37.73
CA ARG A 439 -48.25 -9.72 38.49
C ARG A 439 -48.43 -9.47 39.99
N ILE A 440 -47.86 -8.39 40.51
CA ILE A 440 -47.85 -8.05 41.94
C ILE A 440 -49.06 -7.16 42.30
N VAL A 441 -49.70 -6.53 41.29
CA VAL A 441 -50.99 -5.83 41.39
C VAL A 441 -52.12 -6.81 41.09
#